data_AF-X0V4N7-F1
#
_entry.id   AF-X0V4N7-F1
#
_cell.length_a   1.000
_cell.length_b   1.000
_cell.length_c   1.000
_cell.angle_alpha   90.00
_cell.angle_beta   90.00
_cell.angle_gamma   90.00
#
_symmetry.space_group_name_H-M   'P 1'
#
loop_
_entity.id
_entity.type
_entity.pdbx_description
1 polymer ?
#
loop_
_entity_poly.entity_id
_entity_poly.type
_entity_poly.pdbx_seq_one_letter_code
_entity_poly.pdbx_strand_id
1 'polypeptide(L)' 'MNLKGLTKLSGLELWGTQITDAGLVHLKDLTNLETLSLAYTQITDEGVKKFQEVLPNCNIIH' A
#
# COMPACT_ATOMS: atom_id res chain seq x y z
N MET A 1 -8.07 -9.73 -0.08
CA MET A 1 -6.69 -9.94 -0.56
C MET A 1 -5.89 -10.57 0.57
N ASN A 2 -5.16 -11.67 0.35
CA ASN A 2 -4.35 -12.29 1.40
C ASN A 2 -2.86 -12.20 1.04
N LEU A 3 -2.19 -11.18 1.56
CA LEU A 3 -0.75 -10.96 1.43
C LEU A 3 -0.02 -11.14 2.77
N LYS A 4 -0.73 -11.61 3.81
CA LYS A 4 -0.17 -11.79 5.15
C LYS A 4 0.96 -12.82 5.07
N GLY A 5 2.10 -12.46 5.65
CA GLY A 5 3.29 -13.32 5.69
C GLY A 5 4.27 -13.11 4.53
N LEU A 6 3.94 -12.29 3.52
CA LEU A 6 4.90 -11.84 2.50
C LEU A 6 5.82 -10.74 3.03
N THR A 7 6.35 -10.92 4.24
CA THR A 7 7.14 -9.90 4.94
C THR A 7 8.43 -9.54 4.23
N LYS A 8 8.88 -10.33 3.24
CA LYS A 8 10.07 -10.04 2.43
C LYS A 8 9.78 -9.24 1.15
N LEU A 9 8.52 -8.88 0.90
CA LEU A 9 8.13 -8.14 -0.31
C LEU A 9 8.64 -6.70 -0.22
N SER A 10 9.44 -6.27 -1.19
CA SER A 10 9.96 -4.90 -1.30
C SER A 10 9.18 -4.02 -2.27
N GLY A 11 8.45 -4.61 -3.24
CA GLY A 11 7.64 -3.87 -4.21
C GLY A 11 6.27 -4.49 -4.42
N LEU A 12 5.23 -3.67 -4.51
CA LEU A 12 3.86 -4.09 -4.78
C LEU A 12 3.17 -3.16 -5.78
N GLU A 13 2.71 -3.73 -6.89
CA GLU A 13 1.99 -3.04 -7.95
C GLU A 13 0.48 -3.26 -7.82
N LEU A 14 -0.29 -2.20 -7.56
CA LEU A 14 -1.77 -2.23 -7.48
C LEU A 14 -2.44 -1.24 -8.44
N TRP A 15 -1.69 -0.73 -9.41
CA TRP A 15 -2.20 0.25 -10.37
C TRP A 15 -3.49 -0.25 -11.06
N GLY A 16 -4.44 0.65 -11.31
CA GLY A 16 -5.68 0.32 -12.03
C GLY A 16 -6.61 -0.67 -11.32
N THR A 17 -6.32 -1.03 -10.06
CA THR A 17 -7.21 -1.91 -9.27
C THR A 17 -8.30 -1.10 -8.56
N GLN A 18 -9.34 -1.79 -8.11
CA GLN A 18 -10.45 -1.17 -7.35
C GLN A 18 -10.17 -1.07 -5.84
N ILE A 19 -8.90 -1.02 -5.43
CA ILE A 19 -8.55 -0.88 -4.01
C ILE A 19 -8.98 0.49 -3.48
N THR A 20 -9.52 0.51 -2.27
CA THR A 20 -9.97 1.69 -1.51
C THR A 20 -9.12 1.86 -0.25
N ASP A 21 -9.25 2.98 0.46
CA ASP A 21 -8.51 3.25 1.70
C ASP A 21 -8.66 2.11 2.73
N ALA A 22 -9.87 1.55 2.83
CA ALA A 22 -10.14 0.40 3.69
C ALA A 22 -9.34 -0.86 3.32
N GLY A 23 -8.88 -0.99 2.07
CA GLY A 23 -8.06 -2.10 1.60
C GLY A 23 -6.58 -1.99 2.00
N LEU A 24 -6.05 -0.77 2.19
CA LEU A 24 -4.66 -0.53 2.60
C LEU A 24 -4.32 -1.16 3.96
N VAL A 25 -5.32 -1.35 4.83
CA VAL A 25 -5.15 -1.99 6.14
C VAL A 25 -4.59 -3.42 6.04
N HIS A 26 -4.74 -4.08 4.88
CA HIS A 26 -4.21 -5.42 4.63
C HIS A 26 -2.73 -5.42 4.23
N LEU A 27 -2.15 -4.26 3.94
CA LEU A 27 -0.76 -4.10 3.52
C LEU A 27 0.18 -3.70 4.67
N LYS A 28 -0.37 -3.29 5.83
CA LYS A 28 0.42 -2.79 6.97
C LYS A 28 1.47 -3.76 7.51
N ASP A 29 1.25 -5.06 7.34
CA ASP A 29 2.15 -6.11 7.83
C ASP A 29 3.32 -6.37 6.84
N LEU A 30 3.32 -5.71 5.68
CA LEU A 30 4.41 -5.76 4.69
C LEU A 30 5.51 -4.78 5.11
N THR A 31 6.11 -5.00 6.28
CA THR A 31 7.04 -4.05 6.92
C THR A 31 8.34 -3.78 6.14
N ASN A 32 8.68 -4.63 5.17
CA ASN A 32 9.83 -4.42 4.27
C ASN A 32 9.42 -3.85 2.89
N LEU A 33 8.17 -3.40 2.74
CA LEU A 33 7.72 -2.80 1.49
C LEU A 33 8.38 -1.43 1.31
N GLU A 34 9.14 -1.31 0.23
CA GLU A 34 9.89 -0.10 -0.15
C GLU A 34 9.15 0.69 -1.23
N THR A 35 8.35 0.03 -2.08
CA THR A 35 7.60 0.70 -3.15
C THR A 35 6.18 0.16 -3.27
N LEU A 36 5.21 1.07 -3.36
CA LEU A 36 3.79 0.77 -3.56
C LEU A 36 3.21 1.67 -4.66
N SER A 37 2.72 1.06 -5.73
CA SER A 37 2.08 1.76 -6.85
C SER A 37 0.56 1.67 -6.75
N LEU A 38 -0.09 2.83 -6.63
CA LEU A 38 -1.53 3.04 -6.41
C LEU A 38 -2.16 3.91 -7.51
N ALA A 39 -1.46 4.19 -8.60
CA ALA A 39 -1.98 4.99 -9.70
C ALA A 39 -3.29 4.40 -10.25
N TYR A 40 -4.25 5.26 -10.60
CA TYR A 40 -5.57 4.85 -11.12
C TYR A 40 -6.37 3.92 -10.18
N THR A 41 -6.25 4.10 -8.86
CA THR A 41 -7.05 3.38 -7.84
C THR A 41 -8.12 4.29 -7.21
N GLN A 42 -8.88 3.75 -6.25
CA GLN A 42 -9.85 4.52 -5.45
C GLN A 42 -9.27 4.96 -4.09
N ILE A 43 -7.94 4.98 -3.97
CA ILE A 43 -7.24 5.50 -2.79
C ILE A 43 -7.30 7.03 -2.78
N THR A 44 -7.58 7.61 -1.62
CA THR A 44 -7.55 9.06 -1.40
C THR A 44 -6.20 9.53 -0.86
N ASP A 45 -5.89 10.82 -1.00
CA ASP A 45 -4.70 11.44 -0.40
C ASP A 45 -4.65 11.23 1.13
N GLU A 46 -5.81 11.21 1.79
CA GLU A 46 -5.91 10.91 3.22
C GLU A 46 -5.55 9.45 3.52
N GLY A 47 -6.01 8.52 2.67
CA GLY A 47 -5.64 7.12 2.72
C GLY A 47 -4.12 6.91 2.57
N VAL A 48 -3.51 7.58 1.61
CA VAL A 48 -2.04 7.59 1.41
C VAL A 48 -1.34 8.14 2.65
N LYS A 49 -1.75 9.30 3.17
CA LYS A 49 -1.13 9.90 4.35
C LYS A 49 -1.19 8.97 5.57
N LYS A 50 -2.35 8.39 5.85
CA LYS A 50 -2.52 7.41 6.94
C LYS A 50 -1.66 6.17 6.73
N PHE A 51 -1.53 5.70 5.50
CA PHE A 51 -0.69 4.55 5.19
C PHE A 51 0.80 4.87 5.35
N GLN A 52 1.23 6.08 4.97
CA GLN A 52 2.60 6.55 5.20
C GLN A 52 2.92 6.67 6.70
N GLU A 53 1.95 7.03 7.56
CA GLU A 53 2.16 7.00 9.02
C GLU A 53 2.43 5.58 9.55
N VAL A 54 1.90 4.56 8.87
CA VAL A 54 2.10 3.15 9.23
C VAL A 54 3.41 2.60 8.65
N LEU A 55 3.73 2.93 7.40
CA LEU A 55 4.96 2.52 6.71
C LEU A 55 5.70 3.76 6.18
N PRO A 56 6.41 4.51 7.06
CA PRO A 56 7.00 5.81 6.71
C PRO A 56 8.11 5.74 5.66
N ASN A 57 8.71 4.56 5.49
CA ASN A 57 9.79 4.33 4.53
C ASN A 57 9.30 3.81 3.17
N CYS A 58 8.00 3.52 3.02
CA CYS A 58 7.46 3.03 1.75
C CYS A 58 7.30 4.20 0.78
N ASN A 59 7.92 4.13 -0.40
CA ASN A 59 7.69 5.09 -1.46
C ASN A 59 6.35 4.80 -2.14
N ILE A 60 5.41 5.73 -2.05
CA ILE A 60 4.07 5.59 -2.63
C ILE A 60 3.98 6.39 -3.92
N ILE A 61 3.59 5.72 -5.00
CA ILE A 61 3.28 6.33 -6.30
C ILE A 61 1.76 6.34 -6.43
N HIS A 62 1.12 7.49 -6.24
CA HIS A 62 -0.34 7.68 -6.21
C HIS A 62 -0.80 8.58 -7.35
#